data_AF-A0A7J9ILG4-F1
#
_entry.id   AF-A0A7J9ILG4-F1
#
_cell.length_a   1.000
_cell.length_b   1.000
_cell.length_c   1.000
_cell.angle_alpha   90.00
_cell.angle_beta   90.00
_cell.angle_gamma   90.00
#
_symmetry.space_group_name_H-M   'P 1'
#
loop_
_entity.id
_entity.type
_entity.pdbx_description
1 polymer ?
#
loop_
_entity_poly.entity_id
_entity_poly.type
_entity_poly.pdbx_seq_one_letter_code
_entity_poly.pdbx_strand_id
1 'polypeptide(L)'
;MILQENPRVKHFGIQRKPLPLEPTALIREANRRRASLSAGNTSEMFDGKLGFADGSGSDASSKTSPSSKAQAISMSRTYSTPGNFEGSIDRPMRLAEIFVAAEHALKQTISNPDLLKTLSSIQDIEQKYMDLTKGAADNYHRSWWKRHGVVLDGEIAAVCFKRGNFDLAAKSYEKVCALYAGEGWQDLLAEVLPNLAECQKILNDQAGYLTSIVRLLSLDKGLFSVKERQAFQSEVVSLAHSEMKHPVPLDVSSLITFSGNPGPPLELCDGDPGTLSVTVWSGFPDEITLDSLTLTLMATYNADEGGKVWF
;
A
#
# COMPACT_ATOMS: atom_id res chain seq x y z
N MET A 1 -13.85 -7.41 -25.78
CA MET A 1 -13.76 -5.93 -25.72
C MET A 1 -13.07 -5.58 -24.41
N ILE A 2 -11.76 -5.29 -24.45
CA ILE A 2 -11.01 -4.87 -23.26
C ILE A 2 -11.39 -3.41 -23.04
N LEU A 3 -12.22 -3.14 -22.03
CA LEU A 3 -12.46 -1.78 -21.58
C LEU A 3 -11.12 -1.22 -21.11
N GLN A 4 -10.59 -0.29 -21.89
CA GLN A 4 -9.65 0.69 -21.37
C GLN A 4 -10.36 1.38 -20.21
N GLU A 5 -9.95 1.09 -18.98
CA GLU A 5 -10.31 1.91 -17.83
C GLU A 5 -9.90 3.34 -18.19
N ASN A 6 -10.89 4.23 -18.30
CA ASN A 6 -10.62 5.64 -18.42
C ASN A 6 -9.85 6.04 -17.14
N PRO A 7 -8.61 6.53 -17.21
CA PRO A 7 -7.88 6.90 -16.01
C PRO A 7 -8.62 8.10 -15.42
N ARG A 8 -9.43 7.86 -14.38
CA ARG A 8 -9.89 8.95 -13.53
C ARG A 8 -8.63 9.61 -12.97
N VAL A 9 -8.51 10.92 -13.18
CA VAL A 9 -7.39 11.71 -12.68
C VAL A 9 -7.39 11.57 -11.17
N LYS A 10 -6.47 10.75 -10.62
CA LYS A 10 -6.26 10.65 -9.18
C LYS A 10 -5.98 12.05 -8.66
N HIS A 11 -6.71 12.48 -7.64
CA HIS A 11 -6.70 13.86 -7.20
C HIS A 11 -5.28 14.34 -6.80
N PHE A 12 -4.48 13.45 -6.20
CA PHE A 12 -3.11 13.76 -5.81
C PHE A 12 -2.06 13.45 -6.90
N GLY A 13 -2.46 12.98 -8.09
CA GLY A 13 -1.53 12.59 -9.15
C GLY A 13 -0.57 11.43 -8.78
N ILE A 14 -0.79 10.78 -7.63
CA ILE A 14 0.10 9.73 -7.09
C ILE A 14 0.04 8.50 -8.01
N GLN A 15 1.08 8.35 -8.83
CA GLN A 15 1.30 7.15 -9.64
C GLN A 15 2.12 6.14 -8.85
N ARG A 16 1.46 5.41 -7.95
CA ARG A 16 2.05 4.21 -7.32
C ARG A 16 1.63 2.96 -8.08
N LYS A 17 2.59 2.03 -8.24
CA LYS A 17 2.33 0.70 -8.78
C LYS A 17 1.29 0.03 -7.89
N PRO A 18 0.10 -0.34 -8.41
CA PRO A 18 -0.90 -0.99 -7.59
C PRO A 18 -0.31 -2.31 -7.06
N LEU A 19 -0.60 -2.62 -5.80
CA LEU A 19 -0.32 -3.95 -5.25
C LEU A 19 -0.93 -5.00 -6.20
N PRO A 20 -0.30 -6.18 -6.37
CA PRO A 20 -0.75 -7.23 -7.29
C PRO A 20 -2.00 -7.96 -6.78
N LEU A 21 -2.94 -7.24 -6.19
CA LEU A 21 -4.09 -7.76 -5.45
C LEU A 21 -5.41 -7.48 -6.17
N GLU A 22 -5.39 -6.71 -7.27
CA GLU A 22 -6.61 -6.52 -8.07
C GLU A 22 -7.06 -7.86 -8.68
N PRO A 23 -8.34 -8.25 -8.58
CA PRO A 23 -8.83 -9.52 -9.15
C PRO A 23 -8.50 -9.68 -10.64
N THR A 24 -8.58 -8.59 -11.40
CA THR A 24 -8.19 -8.55 -12.82
C THR A 24 -6.67 -8.61 -13.02
N ALA A 25 -5.87 -8.03 -12.11
CA ALA A 25 -4.42 -8.18 -12.12
C ALA A 25 -4.00 -9.61 -11.74
N LEU A 26 -4.70 -10.28 -10.82
CA LEU A 26 -4.50 -11.69 -10.48
C LEU A 26 -4.77 -12.60 -11.68
N ILE A 27 -5.83 -12.33 -12.45
CA ILE A 27 -6.10 -13.06 -13.70
C ILE A 27 -4.99 -12.81 -14.73
N ARG A 28 -4.56 -11.55 -14.91
CA ARG A 28 -3.46 -11.20 -15.83
C ARG A 28 -2.12 -11.83 -15.41
N GLU A 29 -1.81 -11.85 -14.13
CA GLU A 29 -0.60 -12.44 -13.56
C GLU A 29 -0.63 -13.97 -13.66
N ALA A 30 -1.77 -14.61 -13.36
CA ALA A 30 -1.95 -16.05 -13.55
C ALA A 30 -1.79 -16.43 -15.03
N ASN A 31 -2.33 -15.63 -15.95
CA ASN A 31 -2.15 -15.82 -17.39
C ASN A 31 -0.68 -15.63 -17.82
N ARG A 32 0.02 -14.63 -17.27
CA ARG A 32 1.46 -14.42 -17.52
C ARG A 32 2.29 -15.62 -17.06
N ARG A 33 2.06 -16.12 -15.85
CA ARG A 33 2.78 -17.27 -15.28
C ARG A 33 2.51 -18.58 -16.05
N ARG A 34 1.32 -18.75 -16.61
CA ARG A 34 1.03 -19.88 -17.52
C ARG A 34 1.75 -19.73 -18.86
N ALA A 35 1.84 -18.52 -19.40
CA ALA A 35 2.59 -18.26 -20.62
C ALA A 35 4.10 -18.50 -20.44
N SER A 36 4.68 -18.14 -19.29
CA SER A 36 6.10 -18.40 -18.98
C SER A 36 6.41 -19.88 -18.72
N LEU A 37 5.43 -20.68 -18.27
CA LEU A 37 5.58 -22.14 -18.18
C LEU A 37 5.45 -22.84 -19.55
N SER A 38 4.73 -22.24 -20.49
CA SER A 38 4.54 -22.78 -21.85
C SER A 38 5.72 -22.48 -22.79
N ALA A 39 6.47 -21.41 -22.56
CA ALA A 39 7.71 -21.12 -23.25
C ALA A 39 8.86 -21.47 -22.30
N GLY A 40 9.45 -22.66 -22.45
CA GLY A 40 10.45 -23.21 -21.53
C GLY A 40 11.53 -22.20 -21.12
N ASN A 41 11.34 -21.56 -19.97
CA ASN A 41 12.31 -20.66 -19.38
C ASN A 41 13.01 -21.41 -18.25
N THR A 42 14.12 -22.07 -18.59
CA THR A 42 14.94 -22.87 -17.67
C THR A 42 15.73 -22.02 -16.67
N SER A 43 15.59 -20.68 -16.68
CA SER A 43 16.34 -19.78 -15.79
C SER A 43 15.80 -19.71 -14.37
N GLU A 44 14.53 -20.07 -14.10
CA GLU A 44 13.94 -19.96 -12.76
C GLU A 44 14.05 -21.25 -11.92
N MET A 45 14.58 -22.34 -12.46
CA MET A 45 14.80 -23.58 -11.70
C MET A 45 16.12 -23.62 -10.92
N PHE A 46 17.02 -22.64 -11.10
CA PHE A 46 18.37 -22.67 -10.53
C PHE A 46 18.65 -21.70 -9.38
N ASP A 47 17.65 -20.98 -8.87
CA ASP A 47 17.85 -20.04 -7.75
C ASP A 47 17.40 -20.62 -6.40
N GLY A 48 17.85 -21.85 -6.14
CA GLY A 48 17.36 -22.68 -5.05
C GLY A 48 18.44 -23.42 -4.27
N LYS A 49 19.65 -22.85 -4.07
CA LYS A 49 20.55 -23.22 -2.96
C LYS A 49 21.84 -22.39 -2.89
N LEU A 50 22.01 -21.60 -1.83
CA LEU A 50 23.27 -21.25 -1.12
C LEU A 50 22.87 -20.15 -0.11
N GLY A 51 22.82 -20.34 1.21
CA GLY A 51 23.74 -21.08 2.08
C GLY A 51 24.62 -20.06 2.80
N PHE A 52 24.30 -19.76 4.07
CA PHE A 52 25.11 -18.96 5.00
C PHE A 52 26.59 -19.40 5.02
N ALA A 53 27.54 -18.46 4.89
CA ALA A 53 28.86 -18.50 5.56
C ALA A 53 29.66 -17.19 5.32
N ASP A 54 30.26 -16.69 6.40
CA ASP A 54 31.18 -15.55 6.50
C ASP A 54 32.52 -15.73 5.74
N GLY A 55 33.15 -14.58 5.39
CA GLY A 55 34.59 -14.36 5.62
C GLY A 55 35.59 -14.43 4.46
N SER A 56 36.19 -13.25 4.16
CA SER A 56 37.62 -12.99 3.83
C SER A 56 38.28 -13.47 2.52
N GLY A 57 38.90 -12.51 1.79
CA GLY A 57 40.28 -12.68 1.26
C GLY A 57 40.53 -12.78 -0.26
N SER A 58 41.00 -11.66 -0.85
CA SER A 58 42.08 -11.51 -1.86
C SER A 58 42.12 -12.26 -3.22
N ASP A 59 42.17 -11.43 -4.28
CA ASP A 59 43.02 -11.42 -5.50
C ASP A 59 43.09 -12.54 -6.57
N ALA A 60 42.93 -12.04 -7.81
CA ALA A 60 43.65 -12.35 -9.07
C ALA A 60 43.29 -13.58 -9.96
N SER A 61 42.76 -13.24 -11.15
CA SER A 61 43.20 -13.64 -12.51
C SER A 61 43.04 -15.07 -13.08
N SER A 62 42.34 -15.08 -14.24
CA SER A 62 42.61 -15.80 -15.51
C SER A 62 42.14 -17.26 -15.75
N LYS A 63 41.35 -17.36 -16.84
CA LYS A 63 41.34 -18.35 -17.94
C LYS A 63 41.28 -19.86 -17.59
N THR A 64 40.21 -20.52 -18.03
CA THR A 64 40.16 -21.50 -19.14
C THR A 64 38.97 -22.45 -18.97
N SER A 65 38.21 -22.64 -20.05
CA SER A 65 37.22 -23.70 -20.22
C SER A 65 37.92 -25.05 -20.46
N PRO A 66 37.28 -26.17 -20.08
CA PRO A 66 37.04 -27.19 -21.09
C PRO A 66 35.66 -27.84 -21.02
N SER A 67 35.16 -28.20 -22.19
CA SER A 67 33.92 -28.95 -22.37
C SER A 67 34.11 -30.42 -21.99
N SER A 68 33.12 -30.99 -21.30
CA SER A 68 32.92 -32.44 -21.28
C SER A 68 31.45 -32.77 -21.49
N LYS A 69 31.17 -33.39 -22.63
CA LYS A 69 29.92 -34.05 -23.01
C LYS A 69 29.42 -34.96 -21.89
N ALA A 70 28.15 -34.82 -21.51
CA ALA A 70 27.37 -35.89 -20.90
C ALA A 70 26.11 -36.11 -21.74
N GLN A 71 25.87 -37.37 -22.09
CA GLN A 71 24.92 -37.85 -23.09
C GLN A 71 23.46 -37.52 -22.70
N ALA A 72 22.75 -36.83 -23.60
CA ALA A 72 21.30 -36.77 -23.55
C ALA A 72 20.74 -38.10 -24.06
N ILE A 73 19.96 -38.76 -23.20
CA ILE A 73 19.21 -39.98 -23.50
C ILE A 73 18.25 -39.67 -24.66
N SER A 74 18.53 -40.29 -25.82
CA SER A 74 17.69 -40.23 -27.00
C SER A 74 16.43 -41.06 -26.76
N MET A 75 15.35 -40.41 -26.36
CA MET A 75 14.01 -41.01 -26.38
C MET A 75 13.51 -41.01 -27.82
N SER A 76 13.46 -42.21 -28.41
CA SER A 76 12.94 -42.47 -29.75
C SER A 76 11.48 -42.03 -29.86
N ARG A 77 11.22 -41.01 -30.70
CA ARG A 77 9.86 -40.63 -31.08
C ARG A 77 9.29 -41.72 -31.98
N THR A 78 8.19 -42.34 -31.56
CA THR A 78 7.33 -43.15 -32.41
C THR A 78 6.70 -42.25 -33.48
N TYR A 79 7.17 -42.37 -34.72
CA TYR A 79 6.50 -41.79 -35.87
C TYR A 79 5.30 -42.67 -36.22
N SER A 80 4.09 -42.22 -35.86
CA SER A 80 2.87 -42.62 -36.57
C SER A 80 2.56 -41.55 -37.62
N THR A 81 2.59 -41.98 -38.88
CA THR A 81 2.32 -41.28 -40.13
C THR A 81 1.05 -40.41 -40.09
N PRO A 82 1.04 -39.24 -40.76
CA PRO A 82 -0.01 -38.24 -40.59
C PRO A 82 -1.33 -38.70 -41.23
N GLY A 83 -2.35 -38.82 -40.40
CA GLY A 83 -3.74 -38.68 -40.83
C GLY A 83 -3.95 -37.25 -41.31
N ASN A 84 -4.53 -37.12 -42.49
CA ASN A 84 -4.84 -35.91 -43.23
C ASN A 84 -5.54 -34.85 -42.35
N PHE A 85 -4.77 -33.92 -41.76
CA PHE A 85 -5.27 -32.68 -41.18
C PHE A 85 -4.62 -31.51 -41.90
N GLU A 86 -5.36 -31.01 -42.88
CA GLU A 86 -5.11 -29.73 -43.54
C GLU A 86 -5.48 -28.63 -42.53
N GLY A 87 -4.54 -28.32 -41.64
CA GLY A 87 -4.69 -27.31 -40.61
C GLY A 87 -3.36 -26.61 -40.39
N SER A 88 -3.30 -25.33 -40.74
CA SER A 88 -2.16 -24.43 -40.60
C SER A 88 -1.61 -24.38 -39.16
N ILE A 89 -0.64 -25.23 -38.82
CA ILE A 89 0.10 -25.17 -37.54
C ILE A 89 1.26 -24.13 -37.60
N ASP A 90 1.56 -23.57 -38.77
CA ASP A 90 2.70 -22.63 -38.94
C ASP A 90 2.43 -21.18 -38.55
N ARG A 91 1.22 -20.84 -38.07
CA ARG A 91 0.90 -19.47 -37.67
C ARG A 91 0.87 -19.34 -36.15
N PRO A 92 1.60 -18.38 -35.55
CA PRO A 92 1.42 -18.05 -34.14
C PRO A 92 -0.04 -17.63 -33.90
N MET A 93 -0.66 -18.26 -32.89
CA MET A 93 -2.05 -18.06 -32.51
C MET A 93 -2.33 -16.57 -32.26
N ARG A 94 -3.43 -16.05 -32.82
CA ARG A 94 -3.85 -14.67 -32.54
C ARG A 94 -4.33 -14.55 -31.10
N LEU A 95 -4.18 -13.38 -30.49
CA LEU A 95 -4.58 -13.14 -29.10
C LEU A 95 -6.05 -13.53 -28.81
N ALA A 96 -6.95 -13.33 -29.78
CA ALA A 96 -8.35 -13.75 -29.65
C ALA A 96 -8.50 -15.28 -29.57
N GLU A 97 -7.73 -16.03 -30.35
CA GLU A 97 -7.73 -17.50 -30.35
C GLU A 97 -7.16 -18.04 -29.03
N ILE A 98 -6.12 -17.38 -28.50
CA ILE A 98 -5.56 -17.68 -27.18
C ILE A 98 -6.63 -17.48 -26.09
N PHE A 99 -7.38 -16.38 -26.13
CA PHE A 99 -8.44 -16.13 -25.15
C PHE A 99 -9.53 -17.19 -25.19
N VAL A 100 -10.00 -17.57 -26.39
CA VAL A 100 -11.04 -18.60 -26.54
C VAL A 100 -10.53 -19.97 -26.07
N ALA A 101 -9.31 -20.35 -26.43
CA ALA A 101 -8.71 -21.61 -25.99
C ALA A 101 -8.50 -21.65 -24.47
N ALA A 102 -8.04 -20.54 -23.89
CA ALA A 102 -7.85 -20.41 -22.45
C ALA A 102 -9.18 -20.46 -21.67
N GLU A 103 -10.23 -19.80 -22.18
CA GLU A 103 -11.56 -19.84 -21.57
C GLU A 103 -12.14 -21.26 -21.62
N HIS A 104 -12.01 -21.95 -22.76
CA HIS A 104 -12.47 -23.33 -22.90
C HIS A 104 -11.72 -24.27 -21.94
N ALA A 105 -10.40 -24.18 -21.87
CA ALA A 105 -9.60 -24.97 -20.93
C ALA A 105 -9.95 -24.67 -19.46
N LEU A 106 -10.20 -23.41 -19.12
CA LEU A 106 -10.61 -23.01 -17.78
C LEU A 106 -11.97 -23.63 -17.42
N LYS A 107 -12.95 -23.57 -18.32
CA LYS A 107 -14.28 -24.17 -18.13
C LYS A 107 -14.23 -25.68 -17.93
N GLN A 108 -13.28 -26.37 -18.57
CA GLN A 108 -13.07 -27.82 -18.38
C GLN A 108 -12.41 -28.18 -17.04
N THR A 109 -11.74 -27.23 -16.38
CA THR A 109 -11.01 -27.50 -15.13
C THR A 109 -11.89 -27.29 -13.88
N ILE A 110 -12.98 -26.52 -13.99
CA ILE A 110 -13.82 -26.13 -12.85
C ILE A 110 -15.02 -27.07 -12.75
N SER A 111 -15.03 -27.91 -11.71
CA SER A 111 -16.12 -28.87 -11.47
C SER A 111 -17.34 -28.27 -10.74
N ASN A 112 -17.17 -27.12 -10.08
CA ASN A 112 -18.25 -26.50 -9.32
C ASN A 112 -19.14 -25.65 -10.25
N PRO A 113 -20.45 -25.96 -10.37
CA PRO A 113 -21.33 -25.28 -11.32
C PRO A 113 -21.59 -23.82 -10.95
N ASP A 114 -21.59 -23.47 -9.65
CA ASP A 114 -21.78 -22.09 -9.21
C ASP A 114 -20.56 -21.23 -9.56
N LEU A 115 -19.34 -21.76 -9.38
CA LEU A 115 -18.11 -21.10 -9.80
C LEU A 115 -18.06 -20.95 -11.33
N LEU A 116 -18.47 -21.96 -12.08
CA LEU A 116 -18.55 -21.87 -13.53
C LEU A 116 -19.53 -20.76 -13.97
N LYS A 117 -20.69 -20.67 -13.31
CA LYS A 117 -21.68 -19.61 -13.57
C LYS A 117 -21.10 -18.22 -13.30
N THR A 118 -20.28 -18.06 -12.25
CA THR A 118 -19.68 -16.75 -11.94
C THR A 118 -18.74 -16.24 -13.03
N LEU A 119 -18.17 -17.12 -13.87
CA LEU A 119 -17.32 -16.70 -15.00
C LEU A 119 -18.10 -16.08 -16.17
N SER A 120 -19.44 -16.03 -16.10
CA SER A 120 -20.28 -15.51 -17.19
C SER A 120 -20.18 -13.99 -17.35
N SER A 121 -19.87 -13.26 -16.28
CA SER A 121 -19.72 -11.80 -16.31
C SER A 121 -18.70 -11.31 -15.30
N ILE A 122 -18.13 -10.13 -15.55
CA ILE A 122 -17.20 -9.49 -14.61
C ILE A 122 -17.90 -9.16 -13.30
N GLN A 123 -19.16 -8.70 -13.35
CA GLN A 123 -19.92 -8.41 -12.13
C GLN A 123 -20.10 -9.65 -11.26
N ASP A 124 -20.39 -10.82 -11.85
CA ASP A 124 -20.57 -12.06 -11.11
C ASP A 124 -19.26 -12.55 -10.47
N ILE A 125 -18.12 -12.43 -11.17
CA ILE A 125 -16.80 -12.73 -10.62
C ILE A 125 -16.51 -11.82 -9.43
N GLU A 126 -16.67 -10.52 -9.60
CA GLU A 126 -16.38 -9.55 -8.55
C GLU A 126 -17.34 -9.74 -7.35
N GLN A 127 -18.62 -10.01 -7.58
CA GLN A 127 -19.56 -10.30 -6.50
C GLN A 127 -19.14 -11.55 -5.73
N LYS A 128 -18.78 -12.64 -6.43
CA LYS A 128 -18.31 -13.86 -5.80
C LYS A 128 -17.01 -13.64 -5.02
N TYR A 129 -16.08 -12.87 -5.58
CA TYR A 129 -14.86 -12.45 -4.90
C TYR A 129 -15.19 -11.69 -3.61
N MET A 130 -16.09 -10.71 -3.67
CA MET A 130 -16.50 -9.93 -2.50
C MET A 130 -17.14 -10.79 -1.41
N ASP A 131 -18.01 -11.73 -1.78
CA ASP A 131 -18.66 -12.63 -0.83
C ASP A 131 -17.63 -13.53 -0.12
N LEU A 132 -16.66 -14.07 -0.87
CA LEU A 132 -15.58 -14.89 -0.33
C LEU A 132 -14.64 -14.09 0.56
N THR A 133 -14.20 -12.91 0.11
CA THR A 133 -13.31 -12.02 0.86
C THR A 133 -13.96 -11.55 2.15
N LYS A 134 -15.25 -11.18 2.10
CA LYS A 134 -16.02 -10.81 3.30
C LYS A 134 -16.18 -11.98 4.27
N GLY A 135 -16.53 -13.16 3.77
CA GLY A 135 -16.60 -14.37 4.59
C GLY A 135 -15.26 -14.72 5.26
N ALA A 136 -14.15 -14.54 4.56
CA ALA A 136 -12.81 -14.73 5.12
C ALA A 136 -12.47 -13.64 6.16
N ALA A 137 -12.77 -12.37 5.88
CA ALA A 137 -12.56 -11.27 6.81
C ALA A 137 -13.34 -11.49 8.12
N ASP A 138 -14.62 -11.84 8.03
CA ASP A 138 -15.49 -12.12 9.18
C ASP A 138 -14.95 -13.28 10.03
N ASN A 139 -14.40 -14.32 9.41
CA ASN A 139 -13.76 -15.42 10.12
C ASN A 139 -12.49 -14.96 10.84
N TYR A 140 -11.63 -14.16 10.20
CA TYR A 140 -10.42 -13.63 10.85
C TYR A 140 -10.73 -12.67 11.99
N HIS A 141 -11.74 -11.81 11.84
CA HIS A 141 -12.20 -10.89 12.89
C HIS A 141 -12.67 -11.63 14.15
N ARG A 142 -13.29 -12.81 13.96
CA ARG A 142 -13.73 -13.70 15.05
C ARG A 142 -12.62 -14.61 15.60
N SER A 143 -11.43 -14.55 15.02
CA SER A 143 -10.27 -15.34 15.42
C SER A 143 -9.24 -14.48 16.17
N TRP A 144 -8.13 -15.10 16.57
CA TRP A 144 -6.97 -14.41 17.13
C TRP A 144 -6.16 -13.63 16.08
N TRP A 145 -6.48 -13.74 14.80
CA TRP A 145 -5.74 -13.14 13.69
C TRP A 145 -6.44 -11.92 13.10
N LYS A 146 -6.91 -11.01 13.96
CA LYS A 146 -7.69 -9.82 13.57
C LYS A 146 -7.01 -8.92 12.53
N ARG A 147 -5.66 -8.85 12.54
CA ARG A 147 -4.88 -8.12 11.52
C ARG A 147 -5.22 -8.58 10.10
N HIS A 148 -5.35 -9.89 9.88
CA HIS A 148 -5.67 -10.44 8.57
C HIS A 148 -7.10 -10.06 8.14
N GLY A 149 -8.04 -10.02 9.09
CA GLY A 149 -9.39 -9.54 8.83
C GLY A 149 -9.40 -8.10 8.33
N VAL A 150 -8.66 -7.20 8.99
CA VAL A 150 -8.55 -5.80 8.58
C VAL A 150 -7.84 -5.65 7.23
N VAL A 151 -6.80 -6.44 6.94
CA VAL A 151 -6.16 -6.43 5.61
C VAL A 151 -7.17 -6.80 4.52
N LEU A 152 -8.02 -7.79 4.74
CA LEU A 152 -9.09 -8.15 3.80
C LEU A 152 -10.19 -7.07 3.71
N ASP A 153 -10.46 -6.32 4.79
CA ASP A 153 -11.32 -5.13 4.70
C ASP A 153 -10.75 -4.09 3.72
N GLY A 154 -9.41 -4.01 3.59
CA GLY A 154 -8.74 -3.18 2.58
C GLY A 154 -8.98 -3.61 1.14
N GLU A 155 -9.00 -4.92 0.88
CA GLU A 155 -9.36 -5.47 -0.44
C GLU A 155 -10.81 -5.19 -0.79
N ILE A 156 -11.71 -5.36 0.18
CA ILE A 156 -13.13 -4.99 0.07
C ILE A 156 -13.25 -3.50 -0.24
N ALA A 157 -12.49 -2.65 0.47
CA ALA A 157 -12.48 -1.20 0.26
C ALA A 157 -12.06 -0.84 -1.17
N ALA A 158 -11.01 -1.47 -1.71
CA ALA A 158 -10.52 -1.23 -3.07
C ALA A 158 -11.57 -1.55 -4.14
N VAL A 159 -12.31 -2.66 -3.99
CA VAL A 159 -13.40 -3.00 -4.92
C VAL A 159 -14.56 -2.02 -4.78
N CYS A 160 -14.96 -1.66 -3.55
CA CYS A 160 -16.00 -0.65 -3.32
C CYS A 160 -15.63 0.71 -3.92
N PHE A 161 -14.37 1.14 -3.77
CA PHE A 161 -13.84 2.38 -4.33
C PHE A 161 -13.98 2.41 -5.85
N LYS A 162 -13.54 1.35 -6.53
CA LYS A 162 -13.64 1.23 -8.00
C LYS A 162 -15.09 1.27 -8.50
N ARG A 163 -16.00 0.65 -7.75
CA ARG A 163 -17.45 0.67 -8.04
C ARG A 163 -18.12 2.01 -7.74
N GLY A 164 -17.39 2.97 -7.16
CA GLY A 164 -17.93 4.27 -6.75
C GLY A 164 -18.78 4.21 -5.48
N ASN A 165 -18.73 3.11 -4.74
CA ASN A 165 -19.39 3.01 -3.43
C ASN A 165 -18.47 3.59 -2.35
N PHE A 166 -18.33 4.91 -2.36
CA PHE A 166 -17.37 5.63 -1.52
C PHE A 166 -17.69 5.56 -0.02
N ASP A 167 -18.96 5.44 0.37
CA ASP A 167 -19.36 5.29 1.77
C ASP A 167 -18.82 3.98 2.38
N LEU A 168 -19.03 2.85 1.71
CA LEU A 168 -18.49 1.57 2.17
C LEU A 168 -16.97 1.53 2.06
N ALA A 169 -16.39 2.12 1.00
CA ALA A 169 -14.95 2.20 0.85
C ALA A 169 -14.29 3.01 1.99
N ALA A 170 -14.84 4.18 2.34
CA ALA A 170 -14.36 5.01 3.43
C ALA A 170 -14.35 4.24 4.76
N LYS A 171 -15.48 3.63 5.14
CA LYS A 171 -15.61 2.85 6.39
C LYS A 171 -14.59 1.72 6.51
N SER A 172 -14.32 1.03 5.41
CA SER A 172 -13.32 -0.04 5.40
C SER A 172 -11.90 0.52 5.41
N TYR A 173 -11.62 1.56 4.64
CA TYR A 173 -10.30 2.20 4.64
C TYR A 173 -9.95 2.86 5.99
N GLU A 174 -10.91 3.40 6.73
CA GLU A 174 -10.70 3.93 8.07
C GLU A 174 -10.14 2.87 9.02
N LYS A 175 -10.71 1.65 8.98
CA LYS A 175 -10.21 0.52 9.80
C LYS A 175 -8.78 0.15 9.44
N VAL A 176 -8.49 0.09 8.13
CA VAL A 176 -7.16 -0.24 7.61
C VAL A 176 -6.15 0.84 8.01
N CYS A 177 -6.49 2.11 7.81
CA CYS A 177 -5.64 3.23 8.18
C CYS A 177 -5.40 3.29 9.70
N ALA A 178 -6.42 3.00 10.51
CA ALA A 178 -6.29 2.94 11.96
C ALA A 178 -5.31 1.84 12.40
N LEU A 179 -5.41 0.65 11.79
CA LEU A 179 -4.45 -0.44 12.05
C LEU A 179 -3.03 -0.02 11.66
N TYR A 180 -2.82 0.46 10.44
CA TYR A 180 -1.49 0.80 9.93
C TYR A 180 -0.88 1.97 10.71
N ALA A 181 -1.67 2.97 11.09
CA ALA A 181 -1.23 4.07 11.92
C ALA A 181 -0.85 3.60 13.34
N GLY A 182 -1.68 2.75 13.95
CA GLY A 182 -1.45 2.23 15.31
C GLY A 182 -0.23 1.31 15.41
N GLU A 183 0.12 0.61 14.33
CA GLU A 183 1.29 -0.28 14.27
C GLU A 183 2.54 0.38 13.66
N GLY A 184 2.45 1.67 13.29
CA GLY A 184 3.57 2.42 12.73
C GLY A 184 3.97 1.99 11.32
N TRP A 185 3.09 1.32 10.57
CA TRP A 185 3.34 0.87 9.20
C TRP A 185 3.16 2.00 8.20
N GLN A 186 4.10 2.95 8.20
CA GLN A 186 3.97 4.19 7.44
C GLN A 186 3.94 3.99 5.93
N ASP A 187 4.71 3.04 5.38
CA ASP A 187 4.69 2.72 3.95
C ASP A 187 3.30 2.27 3.48
N LEU A 188 2.70 1.31 4.20
CA LEU A 188 1.37 0.79 3.91
C LEU A 188 0.30 1.87 4.11
N LEU A 189 0.43 2.69 5.16
CA LEU A 189 -0.47 3.81 5.39
C LEU A 189 -0.38 4.83 4.24
N ALA A 190 0.80 5.13 3.73
CA ALA A 190 1.01 6.03 2.61
C ALA A 190 0.38 5.52 1.30
N GLU A 191 0.17 4.20 1.15
CA GLU A 191 -0.52 3.63 0.00
C GLU A 191 -2.05 3.72 0.10
N VAL A 192 -2.61 3.53 1.30
CA VAL A 192 -4.06 3.41 1.49
C VAL A 192 -4.72 4.75 1.85
N LEU A 193 -4.07 5.57 2.67
CA LEU A 193 -4.62 6.84 3.17
C LEU A 193 -5.04 7.82 2.05
N PRO A 194 -4.34 7.94 0.90
CA PRO A 194 -4.81 8.77 -0.19
C PRO A 194 -6.20 8.37 -0.73
N ASN A 195 -6.51 7.06 -0.77
CA ASN A 195 -7.81 6.58 -1.22
C ASN A 195 -8.91 6.91 -0.20
N LEU A 196 -8.61 6.83 1.11
CA LEU A 196 -9.52 7.29 2.15
C LEU A 196 -9.82 8.78 2.03
N ALA A 197 -8.77 9.60 1.87
CA ALA A 197 -8.90 11.04 1.69
C ALA A 197 -9.76 11.37 0.46
N GLU A 198 -9.58 10.65 -0.65
CA GLU A 198 -10.40 10.82 -1.85
C GLU A 198 -11.87 10.45 -1.60
N CYS A 199 -12.15 9.34 -0.90
CA CYS A 199 -13.53 9.02 -0.49
C CYS A 199 -14.16 10.14 0.34
N GLN A 200 -13.46 10.62 1.37
CA GLN A 200 -13.96 11.66 2.27
C GLN A 200 -14.25 12.96 1.53
N LYS A 201 -13.37 13.34 0.59
CA LYS A 201 -13.59 14.50 -0.28
C LYS A 201 -14.86 14.34 -1.12
N ILE A 202 -15.06 13.18 -1.75
CA ILE A 202 -16.25 12.90 -2.58
C ILE A 202 -17.53 12.89 -1.73
N LEU A 203 -17.46 12.38 -0.51
CA LEU A 203 -18.57 12.36 0.45
C LEU A 203 -18.83 13.72 1.13
N ASN A 204 -18.01 14.74 0.82
CA ASN A 204 -18.04 16.05 1.46
C ASN A 204 -17.84 15.99 2.99
N ASP A 205 -17.09 14.99 3.46
CA ASP A 205 -16.62 14.91 4.84
C ASP A 205 -15.34 15.74 4.99
N GLN A 206 -15.52 17.05 5.22
CA GLN A 206 -14.42 18.00 5.34
C GLN A 206 -13.52 17.69 6.54
N ALA A 207 -14.08 17.25 7.67
CA ALA A 207 -13.32 16.97 8.88
C ALA A 207 -12.43 15.73 8.73
N GLY A 208 -13.01 14.64 8.20
CA GLY A 208 -12.25 13.44 7.88
C GLY A 208 -11.18 13.71 6.83
N TYR A 209 -11.53 14.42 5.74
CA TYR A 209 -10.58 14.75 4.68
C TYR A 209 -9.38 15.56 5.19
N LEU A 210 -9.64 16.60 6.00
CA LEU A 210 -8.60 17.45 6.57
C LEU A 210 -7.68 16.67 7.51
N THR A 211 -8.26 15.79 8.34
CA THR A 211 -7.50 14.87 9.20
C THR A 211 -6.60 13.95 8.39
N SER A 212 -7.11 13.40 7.29
CA SER A 212 -6.35 12.52 6.39
C SER A 212 -5.20 13.25 5.69
N ILE A 213 -5.39 14.48 5.21
CA ILE A 213 -4.31 15.24 4.55
C ILE A 213 -3.23 15.67 5.55
N VAL A 214 -3.61 16.13 6.74
CA VAL A 214 -2.63 16.41 7.80
C VAL A 214 -1.85 15.16 8.15
N ARG A 215 -2.53 14.00 8.27
CA ARG A 215 -1.85 12.74 8.52
C ARG A 215 -0.88 12.36 7.41
N LEU A 216 -1.21 12.61 6.13
CA LEU A 216 -0.28 12.41 5.00
C LEU A 216 0.97 13.29 5.12
N LEU A 217 0.82 14.56 5.52
CA LEU A 217 1.95 15.45 5.79
C LEU A 217 2.81 14.95 6.97
N SER A 218 2.18 14.37 7.99
CA SER A 218 2.83 13.84 9.18
C SER A 218 3.61 12.53 8.97
N LEU A 219 3.45 11.85 7.83
CA LEU A 219 4.23 10.66 7.51
C LEU A 219 5.69 11.03 7.19
N ASP A 220 6.58 10.03 7.26
CA ASP A 220 7.99 10.17 6.94
C ASP A 220 8.19 10.91 5.61
N LYS A 221 9.13 11.87 5.63
CA LYS A 221 9.41 12.81 4.53
C LYS A 221 9.84 12.07 3.27
N GLY A 222 10.44 10.88 3.40
CA GLY A 222 10.87 10.06 2.27
C GLY A 222 9.74 9.36 1.50
N LEU A 223 8.52 9.29 2.05
CA LEU A 223 7.43 8.51 1.44
C LEU A 223 6.73 9.24 0.28
N PHE A 224 6.86 10.56 0.22
CA PHE A 224 6.25 11.38 -0.82
C PHE A 224 7.27 12.35 -1.40
N SER A 225 7.13 12.65 -2.68
CA SER A 225 7.91 13.71 -3.31
C SER A 225 7.59 15.07 -2.69
N VAL A 226 8.52 16.01 -2.79
CA VAL A 226 8.32 17.39 -2.34
C VAL A 226 7.05 17.98 -2.96
N LYS A 227 6.81 17.74 -4.26
CA LYS A 227 5.62 18.23 -4.96
C LYS A 227 4.31 17.67 -4.40
N GLU A 228 4.26 16.38 -4.08
CA GLU A 228 3.07 15.76 -3.46
C GLU A 228 2.82 16.36 -2.08
N ARG A 229 3.88 16.55 -1.28
CA ARG A 229 3.76 17.18 0.05
C ARG A 229 3.29 18.63 -0.06
N GLN A 230 3.80 19.41 -1.01
CA GLN A 230 3.34 20.78 -1.28
C GLN A 230 1.86 20.80 -1.70
N ALA A 231 1.41 19.83 -2.50
CA ALA A 231 0.00 19.70 -2.87
C ALA A 231 -0.88 19.39 -1.64
N PHE A 232 -0.43 18.50 -0.75
CA PHE A 232 -1.14 18.23 0.51
C PHE A 232 -1.24 19.50 1.38
N GLN A 233 -0.15 20.25 1.55
CA GLN A 233 -0.17 21.51 2.29
C GLN A 233 -1.13 22.52 1.65
N SER A 234 -1.09 22.66 0.33
CA SER A 234 -1.95 23.60 -0.40
C SER A 234 -3.44 23.31 -0.18
N GLU A 235 -3.83 22.03 -0.16
CA GLU A 235 -5.21 21.63 0.16
C GLU A 235 -5.58 21.97 1.62
N VAL A 236 -4.69 21.71 2.59
CA VAL A 236 -4.92 22.09 4.01
C VAL A 236 -5.11 23.59 4.14
N VAL A 237 -4.22 24.38 3.54
CA VAL A 237 -4.28 25.85 3.55
C VAL A 237 -5.57 26.32 2.86
N SER A 238 -5.92 25.77 1.70
CA SER A 238 -7.13 26.15 0.98
C SER A 238 -8.40 25.85 1.80
N LEU A 239 -8.44 24.75 2.54
CA LEU A 239 -9.57 24.39 3.39
C LEU A 239 -9.62 25.24 4.66
N ALA A 240 -8.47 25.51 5.29
CA ALA A 240 -8.39 26.34 6.48
C ALA A 240 -8.82 27.79 6.21
N HIS A 241 -8.50 28.33 5.03
CA HIS A 241 -8.94 29.66 4.59
C HIS A 241 -10.35 29.67 3.98
N SER A 242 -10.95 28.49 3.75
CA SER A 242 -12.36 28.43 3.42
C SER A 242 -13.16 28.74 4.69
N GLU A 243 -14.23 29.52 4.59
CA GLU A 243 -15.13 29.83 5.71
C GLU A 243 -15.89 28.57 6.17
N MET A 244 -15.18 27.64 6.82
CA MET A 244 -15.75 26.38 7.29
C MET A 244 -16.79 26.68 8.36
N LYS A 245 -18.01 26.17 8.16
CA LYS A 245 -19.12 26.36 9.11
C LYS A 245 -18.78 25.84 10.51
N HIS A 246 -17.96 24.80 10.59
CA HIS A 246 -17.56 24.16 11.84
C HIS A 246 -16.04 23.99 11.81
N PRO A 247 -15.28 24.79 12.57
CA PRO A 247 -13.83 24.62 12.70
C PRO A 247 -13.49 23.20 13.19
N VAL A 248 -12.49 22.59 12.57
CA VAL A 248 -12.04 21.23 12.89
C VAL A 248 -10.71 21.33 13.63
N PRO A 249 -10.60 20.86 14.89
CA PRO A 249 -9.31 20.81 15.57
C PRO A 249 -8.44 19.74 14.92
N LEU A 250 -7.21 20.09 14.57
CA LEU A 250 -6.24 19.19 13.95
C LEU A 250 -5.04 19.00 14.86
N ASP A 251 -4.61 17.76 15.02
CA ASP A 251 -3.33 17.45 15.64
C ASP A 251 -2.21 17.58 14.61
N VAL A 252 -1.40 18.63 14.76
CA VAL A 252 -0.21 18.91 13.94
C VAL A 252 1.09 18.76 14.73
N SER A 253 1.06 18.08 15.88
CA SER A 253 2.23 17.91 16.77
C SER A 253 3.44 17.29 16.07
N SER A 254 3.21 16.36 15.14
CA SER A 254 4.27 15.75 14.31
C SER A 254 4.85 16.70 13.25
N LEU A 255 4.15 17.81 12.95
CA LEU A 255 4.57 18.83 12.00
C LEU A 255 5.16 20.07 12.69
N ILE A 256 5.00 20.22 14.00
CA ILE A 256 5.52 21.36 14.76
C ILE A 256 6.39 20.82 15.88
N THR A 257 7.70 21.03 15.77
CA THR A 257 8.64 20.67 16.84
C THR A 257 9.11 21.94 17.54
N PHE A 258 9.21 21.90 18.85
CA PHE A 258 9.89 22.93 19.63
C PHE A 258 11.19 22.39 20.19
N SER A 259 12.23 23.21 20.17
CA SER A 259 13.46 22.95 20.91
C SER A 259 13.69 24.10 21.88
N GLY A 260 13.66 23.79 23.18
CA GLY A 260 14.30 24.63 24.18
C GLY A 260 15.77 24.24 24.25
N ASN A 261 16.68 25.20 24.38
CA ASN A 261 18.02 24.86 24.80
C ASN A 261 17.91 24.37 26.24
N PRO A 262 18.24 23.10 26.58
CA PRO A 262 18.27 22.66 27.96
C PRO A 262 19.49 23.32 28.60
N GLY A 263 19.35 24.58 28.99
CA GLY A 263 20.29 25.23 29.89
C GLY A 263 20.38 24.44 31.21
N PRO A 264 21.42 24.66 32.01
CA PRO A 264 21.46 24.13 33.37
C PRO A 264 20.17 24.49 34.10
N PRO A 265 19.70 23.65 35.05
CA PRO A 265 18.51 23.93 35.85
C PRO A 265 18.56 25.38 36.35
N LEU A 266 17.59 26.17 35.92
CA LEU A 266 17.55 27.59 36.24
C LEU A 266 16.93 27.70 37.64
N GLU A 267 17.76 27.92 38.66
CA GLU A 267 17.29 28.36 39.97
C GLU A 267 16.82 29.81 39.83
N LEU A 268 15.54 30.00 39.51
CA LEU A 268 14.90 31.32 39.51
C LEU A 268 14.80 31.79 40.96
N CYS A 269 15.72 32.66 41.39
CA CYS A 269 15.60 33.37 42.65
C CYS A 269 14.57 34.51 42.50
N ASP A 270 13.88 34.85 43.58
CA ASP A 270 12.94 35.99 43.58
C ASP A 270 13.66 37.27 43.12
N GLY A 271 13.22 37.81 41.99
CA GLY A 271 13.75 39.05 41.41
C GLY A 271 14.72 38.89 40.23
N ASP A 272 15.10 37.67 39.85
CA ASP A 272 15.97 37.45 38.68
C ASP A 272 15.18 37.51 37.35
N PRO A 273 15.59 38.34 36.37
CA PRO A 273 15.01 38.32 35.03
C PRO A 273 15.51 37.11 34.24
N GLY A 274 14.88 35.95 34.47
CA GLY A 274 15.13 34.74 33.68
C GLY A 274 14.66 34.93 32.23
N THR A 275 15.53 34.64 31.26
CA THR A 275 15.16 34.59 29.84
C THR A 275 15.06 33.13 29.38
N LEU A 276 13.88 32.72 28.93
CA LEU A 276 13.66 31.41 28.30
C LEU A 276 13.62 31.57 26.78
N SER A 277 14.57 30.95 26.07
CA SER A 277 14.58 30.92 24.61
C SER A 277 13.87 29.68 24.09
N VAL A 278 12.77 29.86 23.36
CA VAL A 278 12.02 28.79 22.68
C VAL A 278 12.18 28.96 21.18
N THR A 279 12.61 27.90 20.49
CA THR A 279 12.62 27.87 19.02
C THR A 279 11.53 26.93 18.52
N VAL A 280 10.69 27.40 17.60
CA VAL A 280 9.61 26.62 16.97
C VAL A 280 10.00 26.32 15.53
N TRP A 281 9.95 25.05 15.15
CA TRP A 281 10.28 24.56 13.82
C TRP A 281 9.04 24.00 13.14
N SER A 282 8.82 24.45 11.90
CA SER A 282 7.78 23.93 11.01
C SER A 282 8.33 22.76 10.19
N GLY A 283 7.61 21.64 10.20
CA GLY A 283 7.82 20.46 9.36
C GLY A 283 7.02 20.47 8.06
N PHE A 284 6.27 21.55 7.80
CA PHE A 284 5.57 21.76 6.54
C PHE A 284 6.54 22.00 5.38
N PRO A 285 6.21 21.57 4.14
CA PRO A 285 7.09 21.76 3.00
C PRO A 285 7.29 23.22 2.58
N ASP A 286 6.27 24.08 2.73
CA ASP A 286 6.32 25.51 2.43
C ASP A 286 5.98 26.35 3.69
N GLU A 287 6.21 27.66 3.62
CA GLU A 287 5.85 28.60 4.69
C GLU A 287 4.34 28.59 5.00
N ILE A 288 3.99 28.77 6.27
CA ILE A 288 2.60 28.89 6.73
C ILE A 288 2.45 30.16 7.55
N THR A 289 1.42 30.92 7.21
CA THR A 289 0.97 32.07 7.99
C THR A 289 0.06 31.62 9.10
N LEU A 290 0.35 32.04 10.33
CA LEU A 290 -0.49 31.80 11.50
C LEU A 290 -1.15 33.11 11.91
N ASP A 291 -2.46 33.09 12.15
CA ASP A 291 -3.18 34.26 12.66
C ASP A 291 -2.82 34.55 14.12
N SER A 292 -2.54 33.50 14.90
CA SER A 292 -2.13 33.61 16.29
C SER A 292 -1.27 32.41 16.71
N LEU A 293 -0.36 32.65 17.65
CA LEU A 293 0.43 31.63 18.33
C LEU A 293 0.32 31.86 19.83
N THR A 294 -0.19 30.87 20.55
CA THR A 294 -0.32 30.92 22.01
C THR A 294 0.71 30.00 22.65
N LEU A 295 1.54 30.55 23.53
CA LEU A 295 2.52 29.80 24.33
C LEU A 295 2.11 29.89 25.81
N THR A 296 1.98 28.74 26.45
CA THR A 296 1.61 28.64 27.87
C THR A 296 2.75 27.99 28.65
N LEU A 297 3.32 28.73 29.60
CA LEU A 297 4.29 28.18 30.55
C LEU A 297 3.53 27.57 31.74
N MET A 298 3.71 26.26 31.99
CA MET A 298 3.12 25.58 33.13
C MET A 298 4.21 25.13 34.10
N ALA A 299 4.06 25.46 35.38
CA ALA A 299 4.92 24.94 36.44
C ALA A 299 4.57 23.47 36.71
N THR A 300 5.54 22.57 36.55
CA THR A 300 5.41 21.16 36.94
C THR A 300 6.10 20.93 38.27
N TYR A 301 5.34 20.74 39.34
CA TYR A 301 5.89 20.37 40.64
C TYR A 301 6.10 18.85 40.68
N ASN A 302 7.36 18.41 40.63
CA ASN A 302 7.70 17.02 40.91
C ASN A 302 7.63 16.82 42.44
N ALA A 303 6.49 16.36 42.94
CA ALA A 303 6.36 15.94 44.33
C ALA A 303 6.95 14.54 44.52
N ASP A 304 8.28 14.43 44.51
CA ASP A 304 8.98 13.24 45.03
C ASP A 304 10.37 13.64 45.55
N GLU A 305 10.41 14.47 46.58
CA GLU A 305 11.53 14.48 47.51
C GLU A 305 11.11 13.72 48.77
N GLY A 306 11.75 12.57 48.94
CA GLY A 306 11.43 11.61 49.98
C GLY A 306 11.39 12.23 51.37
N GLY A 307 10.31 11.93 52.08
CA GLY A 307 10.27 12.02 53.53
C GLY A 307 11.34 11.10 54.13
N LYS A 308 12.56 11.62 54.32
CA LYS A 308 13.47 11.09 55.32
C LYS A 308 12.84 11.38 56.68
N VAL A 309 12.21 10.36 57.25
CA VAL A 309 11.97 10.27 58.68
C VAL A 309 13.35 10.22 59.34
N TRP A 310 13.73 11.30 60.01
CA TRP A 310 14.77 11.28 61.02
C TRP A 310 14.10 10.99 62.36
N PHE A 311 14.71 10.05 63.11
CA PHE A 311 14.28 9.42 64.36
C PHE A 311 13.42 10.26 65.33
#